data_AF-A0A6A8AYE4-F1
#
_entry.id   AF-A0A6A8AYE4-F1
#
_cell.length_a   1.000
_cell.length_b   1.000
_cell.length_c   1.000
_cell.angle_alpha   90.00
_cell.angle_beta   90.00
_cell.angle_gamma   90.00
#
_symmetry.space_group_name_H-M   'P 1'
#
loop_
_entity.id
_entity.type
_entity.pdbx_description
1 polymer ?
#
loop_
_entity_poly.entity_id
_entity_poly.type
_entity_poly.pdbx_seq_one_letter_code
_entity_poly.pdbx_strand_id
1 'polypeptide(L)' 'GYAVFGKITTGMDVVDKIASVRTGSRGMNRDWPVDDITIQRAYVKS' A
#
# COMPACT_ATOMS: atom_id res chain seq x y z
N GLY A 1 -10.02 -6.66 17.73
CA GLY A 1 -8.57 -6.49 17.59
C GLY A 1 -8.12 -7.11 16.28
N TYR A 2 -6.96 -6.70 15.76
CA TYR A 2 -6.43 -7.21 14.49
C TYR A 2 -5.15 -8.01 14.74
N ALA A 3 -5.02 -9.17 14.10
CA ALA A 3 -3.85 -10.05 14.27
C ALA A 3 -2.63 -9.46 13.54
N VAL A 4 -1.54 -9.22 14.26
CA VAL A 4 -0.27 -8.72 13.73
C VAL A 4 0.66 -9.91 13.46
N PHE A 5 1.19 -10.03 12.24
CA PHE A 5 2.03 -11.17 11.81
C PHE A 5 3.36 -10.76 11.17
N GLY A 6 3.68 -9.46 11.16
CA GLY A 6 4.92 -8.96 10.55
C GLY A 6 5.13 -7.47 10.76
N LYS A 7 6.30 -6.99 10.32
CA LYS A 7 6.66 -5.57 10.31
C LYS A 7 7.48 -5.24 9.05
N ILE A 8 7.41 -3.99 8.63
CA ILE A 8 8.27 -3.46 7.57
C ILE A 8 9.67 -3.25 8.17
N THR A 9 10.68 -3.89 7.60
CA THR A 9 12.08 -3.72 8.04
C THR A 9 12.85 -2.70 7.20
N THR A 10 12.36 -2.35 6.01
CA THR A 10 12.96 -1.36 5.10
C THR A 10 11.88 -0.79 4.18
N GLY A 11 12.03 0.47 3.76
CA GLY A 11 11.12 1.13 2.81
C GLY A 11 9.87 1.75 3.44
N MET A 12 9.93 2.13 4.73
CA MET A 12 8.81 2.84 5.37
C MET A 12 8.50 4.18 4.68
N ASP A 13 9.52 4.87 4.16
CA ASP A 13 9.34 6.11 3.40
C ASP A 13 8.52 5.90 2.11
N VAL A 14 8.62 4.71 1.48
CA VAL A 14 7.81 4.34 0.33
C VAL A 14 6.35 4.14 0.74
N VAL A 15 6.11 3.50 1.90
CA VAL A 15 4.77 3.33 2.45
C VAL A 15 4.14 4.69 2.78
N ASP A 16 4.90 5.59 3.39
CA ASP A 16 4.43 6.95 3.69
C ASP A 16 4.09 7.73 2.41
N LYS A 17 4.91 7.61 1.36
CA LYS A 17 4.61 8.21 0.04
C LYS A 17 3.31 7.64 -0.53
N ILE A 18 3.12 6.32 -0.50
CA ILE A 18 1.89 5.65 -0.97
C ILE A 18 0.66 6.14 -0.19
N ALA A 19 0.77 6.31 1.13
CA ALA A 19 -0.34 6.79 1.96
C ALA A 19 -0.76 8.24 1.63
N SER A 20 0.14 9.05 1.09
CA SER A 20 -0.09 10.47 0.77
C SER A 20 -0.58 10.75 -0.66
N VAL A 21 -0.71 9.70 -1.51
CA VAL A 21 -1.13 9.88 -2.91
C VAL A 21 -2.53 10.44 -3.01
N ARG A 22 -2.81 11.12 -4.13
CA ARG A 22 -4.15 11.61 -4.40
C ARG A 22 -5.13 10.45 -4.55
N THR A 23 -6.22 10.49 -3.80
CA THR A 23 -7.32 9.53 -3.89
C THR A 23 -8.59 10.17 -4.45
N GLY A 24 -9.55 9.33 -4.81
CA GLY A 24 -10.92 9.70 -5.17
C GLY A 24 -11.85 8.50 -5.08
N SER A 25 -13.08 8.67 -5.55
CA SER A 25 -14.08 7.59 -5.51
C SER A 25 -13.99 6.69 -6.74
N ARG A 26 -13.96 5.37 -6.55
CA ARG A 26 -14.10 4.35 -7.61
C ARG A 26 -15.17 3.34 -7.20
N GLY A 27 -16.36 3.46 -7.79
CA GLY A 27 -17.55 2.70 -7.37
C GLY A 27 -17.94 3.04 -5.94
N MET A 28 -18.03 2.04 -5.06
CA MET A 28 -18.35 2.22 -3.64
C MET A 28 -17.12 2.59 -2.78
N ASN A 29 -15.91 2.58 -3.34
CA ASN A 29 -14.67 2.87 -2.59
C ASN A 29 -14.35 4.36 -2.65
N ARG A 30 -14.21 5.04 -1.50
CA ARG A 30 -14.00 6.49 -1.41
C ARG A 30 -12.54 6.95 -1.44
N ASP A 31 -11.61 6.06 -1.10
CA ASP A 31 -10.18 6.36 -0.95
C ASP A 31 -9.35 5.62 -2.02
N TRP A 32 -9.89 5.49 -3.23
CA TRP A 32 -9.21 4.80 -4.32
C TRP A 32 -8.10 5.70 -4.90
N PRO A 33 -6.84 5.23 -5.03
CA PRO A 33 -5.77 6.00 -5.66
C PRO A 33 -6.12 6.42 -7.09
N VAL A 34 -5.90 7.69 -7.45
CA VAL A 34 -6.20 8.19 -8.81
C VAL A 34 -5.35 7.44 -9.85
N ASP A 35 -4.08 7.25 -9.53
CA ASP A 35 -3.15 6.44 -10.30
C ASP A 35 -2.92 5.10 -9.60
N ASP A 36 -2.93 4.00 -10.36
CA ASP A 36 -2.79 2.66 -9.80
C ASP A 36 -1.39 2.44 -9.19
N ILE A 37 -1.36 1.85 -7.99
CA ILE A 37 -0.12 1.49 -7.26
C ILE A 37 0.06 -0.02 -7.34
N THR A 38 0.84 -0.46 -8.32
CA THR A 38 0.98 -1.89 -8.66
C THR A 38 2.22 -2.52 -8.02
N ILE A 39 2.02 -3.63 -7.30
CA ILE A 39 3.12 -4.48 -6.85
C ILE A 39 3.63 -5.28 -8.06
N GLN A 40 4.83 -4.97 -8.54
CA GLN A 40 5.41 -5.61 -9.74
C GLN A 40 5.92 -7.04 -9.47
N ARG A 41 6.43 -7.31 -8.26
CA ARG A 41 6.95 -8.62 -7.86
C ARG A 41 6.95 -8.75 -6.34
N ALA A 42 6.67 -9.94 -5.84
CA ALA A 42 6.91 -10.36 -4.47
C ALA A 42 7.59 -11.73 -4.47
N TYR A 43 8.57 -11.93 -3.60
CA TYR A 43 9.31 -13.20 -3.50
C TYR A 43 9.78 -13.41 -2.06
N VAL A 44 9.91 -14.67 -1.67
CA VAL A 44 10.56 -15.06 -0.42
C VAL A 44 12.05 -15.18 -0.71
N LYS A 45 12.88 -14.49 0.08
CA LYS A 45 14.33 -14.66 -0.02
C LYS A 45 14.66 -16.10 0.41
N SER A 46 15.36 -16.82 -0.47
CA SER A 46 15.96 -18.11 -0.16
C SER A 46 17.12 -17.96 0.81
#